data_AF-A0A933CI07-F1
#
_entry.id   AF-A0A933CI07-F1
#
_cell.length_a   1.000
_cell.length_b   1.000
_cell.length_c   1.000
_cell.angle_alpha   90.00
_cell.angle_beta   90.00
_cell.angle_gamma   90.00
#
_symmetry.space_group_name_H-M   'P 1'
#
loop_
_entity.id
_entity.type
_entity.pdbx_description
1 polymer ?
#
loop_
_entity_poly.entity_id
_entity_poly.type
_entity_poly.pdbx_seq_one_letter_code
_entity_poly.pdbx_strand_id
1 'polypeptide(L)'
;PEDLRQPKKQRTGEIILAATILGVVSTIFDFATFFIFKGQGEQALQTNWFMVSIFTELLLLFSIRAAGPFWKALRPSSSVIGLTAAAMIFTVAFPFSPVGQQLFHFVRPTPDQLTMVFLLAAGYFAANELLKKWVHKMRVPA
;
A
#
# COMPACT_ATOMS: atom_id res chain seq x y z
N PRO A 1 -14.60 23.68 -2.53
CA PRO A 1 -13.80 24.05 -3.73
C PRO A 1 -12.95 25.30 -3.43
N GLU A 2 -11.92 25.12 -2.60
CA GLU A 2 -10.97 26.17 -2.19
C GLU A 2 -9.74 26.23 -3.12
N ASP A 3 -9.42 25.13 -3.82
CA ASP A 3 -8.29 25.02 -4.75
C ASP A 3 -8.50 25.75 -6.10
N LEU A 4 -9.68 26.32 -6.37
CA LEU A 4 -9.97 27.05 -7.62
C LEU A 4 -9.61 28.55 -7.55
N ARG A 5 -9.30 29.09 -6.37
CA ARG A 5 -9.16 30.54 -6.18
C ARG A 5 -7.74 31.08 -6.35
N GLN A 6 -6.72 30.25 -6.22
CA GLN A 6 -5.32 30.65 -6.47
C GLN A 6 -4.52 29.45 -6.99
N PRO A 7 -3.66 29.63 -8.01
CA PRO A 7 -2.76 28.58 -8.45
C PRO A 7 -1.77 28.28 -7.31
N LYS A 8 -1.95 27.13 -6.66
CA LYS A 8 -1.02 26.62 -5.66
C LYS A 8 0.32 26.41 -6.37
N LYS A 9 1.30 27.27 -6.10
CA LYS A 9 2.67 27.14 -6.61
C LYS A 9 3.30 25.90 -5.96
N GLN A 10 2.97 24.72 -6.46
CA GLN A 10 3.49 23.45 -5.96
C GLN A 10 5.00 23.47 -6.17
N ARG A 11 5.75 23.50 -5.08
CA ARG A 11 7.21 23.41 -5.14
C ARG A 11 7.53 21.96 -5.49
N THR A 12 7.98 21.70 -6.71
CA THR A 12 8.31 20.34 -7.21
C THR A 12 9.17 19.54 -6.22
N GLY A 13 10.07 20.21 -5.48
CA GLY A 13 10.89 19.59 -4.43
C GLY A 13 10.08 18.94 -3.29
N GLU A 14 8.89 19.44 -2.97
CA GLU A 14 8.03 18.86 -1.92
C GLU A 14 7.36 17.57 -2.38
N ILE A 15 7.02 17.48 -3.67
CA ILE A 15 6.48 16.27 -4.29
C ILE A 15 7.57 15.20 -4.34
N ILE A 16 8.78 15.59 -4.78
CA ILE A 16 9.93 14.70 -4.83
C ILE A 16 10.26 14.15 -3.44
N LEU A 17 10.36 15.02 -2.43
CA LEU A 17 10.66 14.58 -1.06
C LEU A 17 9.60 13.60 -0.53
N ALA A 18 8.31 13.90 -0.73
CA ALA A 18 7.23 13.01 -0.30
C ALA A 18 7.31 11.65 -1.02
N ALA A 19 7.52 11.65 -2.33
CA ALA A 19 7.67 10.43 -3.13
C ALA A 19 8.89 9.61 -2.69
N THR A 20 10.03 10.25 -2.41
CA THR A 20 11.25 9.58 -1.94
C THR A 20 11.01 8.92 -0.58
N ILE A 21 10.43 9.62 0.39
CA ILE A 21 10.21 9.05 1.72
C ILE A 21 9.22 7.88 1.65
N LEU A 22 8.12 8.03 0.91
CA LEU A 22 7.15 6.93 0.72
C LEU A 22 7.78 5.73 0.01
N GLY A 23 8.63 5.98 -1.00
CA GLY A 23 9.39 4.95 -1.69
C GLY A 23 10.33 4.19 -0.75
N VAL A 24 11.07 4.89 0.11
CA VAL A 24 11.95 4.26 1.11
C VAL A 24 11.17 3.39 2.07
N VAL A 25 10.00 3.85 2.55
CA VAL A 25 9.12 3.03 3.39
C VAL A 25 8.67 1.77 2.64
N SER A 26 8.25 1.90 1.38
CA SER A 26 7.89 0.75 0.55
C SER A 26 9.03 -0.25 0.44
N THR A 27 10.24 0.21 0.14
CA THR A 27 11.43 -0.65 0.01
C THR A 27 11.75 -1.39 1.32
N ILE A 28 11.57 -0.77 2.48
CA ILE A 28 11.74 -1.44 3.78
C ILE A 28 10.74 -2.59 3.93
N PHE A 29 9.48 -2.37 3.54
CA PHE A 29 8.44 -3.41 3.59
C PHE A 29 8.66 -4.50 2.54
N ASP A 30 9.18 -4.17 1.37
CA ASP A 30 9.61 -5.15 0.37
C ASP A 30 10.71 -6.04 0.97
N PHE A 31 11.78 -5.47 1.53
CA PHE A 31 12.83 -6.25 2.19
C PHE A 31 12.31 -7.09 3.36
N ALA A 32 11.38 -6.56 4.17
CA ALA A 32 10.74 -7.32 5.22
C ALA A 32 9.98 -8.53 4.67
N THR A 33 9.27 -8.35 3.55
CA THR A 33 8.56 -9.43 2.84
C THR A 33 9.54 -10.50 2.37
N PHE A 34 10.62 -10.12 1.66
CA PHE A 34 11.65 -11.06 1.25
C PHE A 34 12.27 -11.79 2.45
N PHE A 35 12.59 -11.08 3.53
CA PHE A 35 13.20 -11.66 4.72
C PHE A 35 12.31 -12.71 5.41
N ILE A 36 11.01 -12.45 5.47
CA ILE A 36 10.01 -13.34 6.09
C ILE A 36 9.76 -14.59 5.23
N PHE A 37 9.69 -14.44 3.91
CA PHE A 37 9.29 -15.54 3.00
C PHE A 37 10.46 -16.28 2.33
N LYS A 38 11.71 -15.82 2.41
CA LYS A 38 12.89 -16.42 1.74
C LYS A 38 13.10 -17.92 1.98
N GLY A 39 12.63 -18.45 3.11
CA GLY A 39 12.80 -19.86 3.49
C GLY A 39 11.68 -20.78 3.03
N GLN A 40 10.63 -20.26 2.38
CA GLN A 40 9.39 -21.00 2.10
C GLN A 40 9.31 -21.54 0.66
N GLY A 41 10.38 -21.36 -0.12
CA GLY A 41 10.46 -21.70 -1.54
C GLY A 41 10.14 -20.51 -2.46
N GLU A 42 10.71 -20.53 -3.66
CA GLU A 42 10.65 -19.43 -4.63
C GLU A 42 9.20 -19.09 -5.02
N GLN A 43 8.37 -20.10 -5.27
CA GLN A 43 6.97 -19.90 -5.66
C GLN A 43 6.11 -19.35 -4.53
N ALA A 44 6.36 -19.78 -3.29
CA ALA A 44 5.68 -19.24 -2.12
C ALA A 44 6.07 -17.78 -1.89
N LEU A 45 7.35 -17.46 -2.03
CA LEU A 45 7.83 -16.09 -1.96
C LEU A 45 7.18 -15.23 -3.06
N GLN A 46 7.18 -15.68 -4.30
CA GLN A 46 6.56 -14.97 -5.43
C GLN A 46 5.07 -14.69 -5.18
N THR A 47 4.33 -15.69 -4.69
CA THR A 47 2.90 -15.56 -4.40
C THR A 47 2.63 -14.56 -3.28
N ASN A 48 3.38 -14.66 -2.18
CA ASN A 48 3.19 -13.77 -1.03
C ASN A 48 3.67 -12.35 -1.34
N TRP A 49 4.78 -12.21 -2.05
CA TRP A 49 5.30 -10.92 -2.51
C TRP A 49 4.34 -10.23 -3.47
N PHE A 50 3.70 -10.97 -4.40
CA PHE A 50 2.61 -10.46 -5.24
C PHE A 50 1.47 -9.88 -4.41
N MET A 51 0.98 -10.63 -3.42
CA MET A 51 -0.14 -10.19 -2.59
C MET A 51 0.24 -8.95 -1.77
N VAL A 52 1.41 -8.95 -1.12
CA VAL A 52 1.88 -7.78 -0.33
C VAL A 52 2.02 -6.56 -1.24
N SER A 53 2.61 -6.70 -2.43
CA SER A 53 2.85 -5.58 -3.35
C SER A 53 1.55 -4.91 -3.80
N ILE A 54 0.51 -5.69 -4.12
CA ILE A 54 -0.79 -5.11 -4.48
C ILE A 54 -1.44 -4.45 -3.26
N PHE A 55 -1.36 -5.08 -2.09
CA PHE A 55 -1.91 -4.50 -0.88
C PHE A 55 -1.26 -3.16 -0.51
N THR A 56 0.08 -3.08 -0.55
CA THR A 56 0.81 -1.85 -0.26
C THR A 56 0.48 -0.76 -1.28
N GLU A 57 0.37 -1.08 -2.57
CA GLU A 57 0.01 -0.12 -3.60
C GLU A 57 -1.43 0.42 -3.42
N LEU A 58 -2.39 -0.46 -3.16
CA LEU A 58 -3.77 -0.06 -2.88
C LEU A 58 -3.83 0.85 -1.64
N LEU A 59 -3.14 0.48 -0.56
CA LEU A 59 -3.08 1.28 0.66
C LEU A 59 -2.35 2.61 0.45
N LEU A 60 -1.29 2.62 -0.35
CA LEU A 60 -0.56 3.82 -0.74
C LEU A 60 -1.48 4.79 -1.50
N LEU A 61 -2.28 4.29 -2.45
CA LEU A 61 -3.26 5.09 -3.18
C LEU A 61 -4.21 5.84 -2.25
N PHE A 62 -4.73 5.17 -1.19
CA PHE A 62 -5.55 5.86 -0.18
C PHE A 62 -4.73 6.83 0.66
N SER A 63 -3.49 6.48 0.99
CA SER A 63 -2.61 7.33 1.79
C SER A 63 -2.31 8.66 1.08
N ILE A 64 -1.96 8.63 -0.22
CA ILE A 64 -1.61 9.82 -1.01
C ILE A 64 -2.82 10.68 -1.34
N ARG A 65 -4.01 10.10 -1.50
CA ARG A 65 -5.25 10.83 -1.80
C ARG A 65 -5.67 11.72 -0.64
N ALA A 66 -5.37 11.30 0.59
CA ALA A 66 -5.65 12.06 1.79
C ALA A 66 -4.53 13.06 2.08
N ALA A 67 -4.79 14.35 1.86
CA ALA A 67 -3.86 15.43 2.22
C ALA A 67 -3.59 15.54 3.75
N GLY A 68 -4.35 14.82 4.58
CA GLY A 68 -4.18 14.71 6.03
C GLY A 68 -4.27 13.26 6.53
N PRO A 69 -4.42 13.03 7.85
CA PRO A 69 -4.66 11.70 8.40
C PRO A 69 -5.88 11.07 7.73
N PHE A 70 -5.82 9.79 7.36
CA PHE A 70 -6.88 9.07 6.64
C PHE A 70 -8.26 9.26 7.30
N TRP A 71 -8.29 9.30 8.63
CA TRP A 71 -9.47 9.45 9.48
C TRP A 71 -10.14 10.82 9.40
N LYS A 72 -9.42 11.85 8.93
CA LYS A 72 -9.92 13.22 8.73
C LYS A 72 -10.15 13.56 7.26
N ALA A 73 -9.81 12.63 6.35
CA ALA A 73 -9.91 12.85 4.92
C ALA A 73 -11.35 12.72 4.42
N LEU A 74 -11.70 13.49 3.40
CA LEU A 74 -13.00 13.40 2.75
C LEU A 74 -13.19 11.98 2.18
N ARG A 75 -14.35 11.38 2.47
CA ARG A 75 -14.64 10.00 2.06
C ARG A 75 -14.45 9.85 0.54
N PRO A 76 -13.69 8.82 0.08
CA PRO A 76 -13.56 8.55 -1.34
C PRO A 76 -14.93 8.26 -1.96
N SER A 77 -15.06 8.48 -3.27
CA SER A 77 -16.28 8.12 -3.99
C SER A 77 -16.53 6.61 -3.87
N SER A 78 -17.80 6.21 -3.85
CA SER A 78 -18.20 4.80 -3.73
C SER A 78 -17.54 3.91 -4.77
N SER A 79 -17.27 4.44 -5.98
CA SER A 79 -16.56 3.74 -7.05
C SER A 79 -15.11 3.38 -6.69
N VAL A 80 -14.37 4.28 -6.04
CA VAL A 80 -12.98 4.02 -5.63
C VAL A 80 -12.94 2.94 -4.56
N ILE A 81 -13.86 3.01 -3.59
CA ILE A 81 -13.98 2.00 -2.54
C ILE A 81 -14.33 0.64 -3.15
N GLY A 82 -15.33 0.60 -4.04
CA GLY A 82 -15.76 -0.64 -4.71
C GLY A 82 -14.65 -1.28 -5.53
N LEU A 83 -13.94 -0.50 -6.36
CA LEU A 83 -12.84 -0.99 -7.17
C LEU A 83 -11.66 -1.48 -6.32
N THR A 84 -11.34 -0.76 -5.24
CA THR A 84 -10.29 -1.20 -4.31
C THR A 84 -10.68 -2.50 -3.64
N ALA A 85 -11.88 -2.59 -3.06
CA ALA A 85 -12.34 -3.81 -2.41
C ALA A 85 -12.34 -5.00 -3.39
N ALA A 86 -12.79 -4.78 -4.63
CA ALA A 86 -12.73 -5.79 -5.68
C ALA A 86 -11.28 -6.22 -5.98
N ALA A 87 -10.34 -5.28 -6.07
CA ALA A 87 -8.92 -5.57 -6.28
C ALA A 87 -8.29 -6.33 -5.10
N MET A 88 -8.64 -5.98 -3.86
CA MET A 88 -8.20 -6.69 -2.64
C MET A 88 -8.69 -8.14 -2.65
N ILE A 89 -9.98 -8.34 -2.93
CA ILE A 89 -10.60 -9.69 -3.01
C ILE A 89 -9.94 -10.49 -4.14
N PHE A 90 -9.77 -9.87 -5.31
CA PHE A 90 -9.10 -10.50 -6.44
C PHE A 90 -7.68 -10.93 -6.09
N THR A 91 -6.91 -10.08 -5.42
CA THR A 91 -5.53 -10.37 -5.01
C THR A 91 -5.44 -11.63 -4.14
N VAL A 92 -6.37 -11.80 -3.20
CA VAL A 92 -6.42 -13.00 -2.34
C VAL A 92 -6.93 -14.21 -3.10
N ALA A 93 -7.94 -14.05 -3.96
CA ALA A 93 -8.56 -15.15 -4.68
C ALA A 93 -7.70 -15.67 -5.85
N PHE A 94 -6.87 -14.82 -6.44
CA PHE A 94 -6.14 -15.12 -7.68
C PHE A 94 -5.16 -16.30 -7.55
N PRO A 95 -4.36 -16.44 -6.47
CA PRO A 95 -3.53 -17.63 -6.24
C PRO A 95 -4.31 -18.95 -6.10
N PHE A 96 -5.60 -18.90 -5.75
CA PHE A 96 -6.45 -20.08 -5.68
C PHE A 96 -7.04 -20.47 -7.04
N SER A 97 -7.02 -19.55 -8.01
CA SER A 97 -7.56 -19.79 -9.34
C SER A 97 -6.65 -20.70 -10.19
N PRO A 98 -7.22 -21.48 -11.13
CA PRO A 98 -6.43 -22.26 -12.09
C PRO A 98 -5.50 -21.39 -12.93
N VAL A 99 -5.93 -20.18 -13.30
CA VAL A 99 -5.13 -19.23 -14.07
C VAL A 99 -3.90 -18.79 -13.27
N GLY A 100 -4.06 -18.46 -11.99
CA GLY A 100 -2.94 -18.11 -11.11
C GLY A 100 -1.95 -19.25 -10.93
N GLN A 101 -2.44 -20.49 -10.78
CA GLN A 101 -1.58 -21.67 -10.59
C GLN A 101 -0.88 -22.11 -11.88
N GLN A 102 -1.56 -22.10 -13.03
CA GLN A 102 -1.04 -22.65 -14.28
C GLN A 102 -0.19 -21.64 -15.06
N LEU A 103 -0.59 -20.37 -15.08
CA LEU A 103 0.09 -19.34 -15.88
C LEU A 103 1.15 -18.59 -15.09
N PHE A 104 0.89 -18.32 -13.80
CA PHE A 104 1.78 -17.54 -12.94
C PHE A 104 2.55 -18.39 -11.93
N HIS A 105 2.32 -19.70 -11.91
CA HIS A 105 2.95 -20.65 -10.98
C HIS A 105 2.74 -20.28 -9.51
N PHE A 106 1.63 -19.63 -9.19
CA PHE A 106 1.30 -19.31 -7.81
C PHE A 106 0.93 -20.56 -7.03
N VAL A 107 1.41 -20.63 -5.80
CA VAL A 107 1.04 -21.69 -4.85
C VAL A 107 -0.12 -21.20 -4.00
N ARG A 108 -0.93 -22.14 -3.50
CA ARG A 108 -2.02 -21.78 -2.58
C ARG A 108 -1.42 -21.29 -1.26
N PRO A 109 -1.62 -20.02 -0.87
CA PRO A 109 -1.03 -19.50 0.34
C PRO A 109 -1.66 -20.16 1.56
N THR A 110 -0.84 -20.52 2.54
CA THR A 110 -1.33 -21.08 3.81
C THR A 110 -2.02 -20.00 4.65
N PRO A 111 -2.89 -20.37 5.62
CA PRO A 111 -3.50 -19.40 6.52
C PRO A 111 -2.47 -18.50 7.21
N ASP A 112 -1.35 -19.07 7.67
CA ASP A 112 -0.27 -18.31 8.32
C ASP A 112 0.37 -17.28 7.38
N GLN A 113 0.58 -17.65 6.12
CA GLN A 113 1.09 -16.74 5.09
C GLN A 113 0.11 -15.60 4.84
N LEU A 114 -1.18 -15.88 4.69
CA LEU A 114 -2.21 -14.86 4.53
C LEU A 114 -2.24 -13.90 5.73
N THR A 115 -2.21 -14.42 6.96
CA THR A 115 -2.14 -13.59 8.17
C THR A 115 -0.90 -12.68 8.15
N MET A 116 0.26 -13.21 7.79
CA MET A 116 1.49 -12.42 7.70
C MET A 116 1.41 -11.34 6.61
N VAL A 117 0.82 -11.64 5.46
CA VAL A 117 0.57 -10.66 4.39
C VAL A 117 -0.33 -9.52 4.89
N PHE A 118 -1.42 -9.83 5.58
CA PHE A 118 -2.30 -8.81 6.17
C PHE A 118 -1.59 -7.99 7.25
N LEU A 119 -0.75 -8.61 8.07
CA LEU A 119 0.05 -7.90 9.08
C LEU A 119 1.06 -6.94 8.45
N LEU A 120 1.75 -7.37 7.39
CA LEU A 120 2.68 -6.52 6.63
C LEU A 120 1.93 -5.34 5.99
N ALA A 121 0.80 -5.60 5.34
CA ALA A 121 -0.03 -4.56 4.74
C ALA A 121 -0.54 -3.54 5.80
N ALA A 122 -1.04 -4.04 6.94
CA ALA A 122 -1.49 -3.19 8.03
C ALA A 122 -0.34 -2.37 8.65
N GLY A 123 0.83 -3.00 8.84
CA GLY A 123 2.05 -2.33 9.30
C GLY A 123 2.50 -1.23 8.33
N TYR A 124 2.45 -1.49 7.04
CA TYR A 124 2.79 -0.53 5.99
C TYR A 124 1.85 0.68 6.03
N PHE A 125 0.54 0.44 6.12
CA PHE A 125 -0.44 1.50 6.24
C PHE A 125 -0.23 2.33 7.51
N ALA A 126 0.03 1.69 8.64
CA ALA A 126 0.32 2.37 9.90
C ALA A 126 1.59 3.23 9.80
N ALA A 127 2.67 2.72 9.21
CA ALA A 127 3.90 3.47 8.97
C ALA A 127 3.66 4.70 8.09
N ASN A 128 2.91 4.54 7.00
CA ASN A 128 2.53 5.64 6.12
C ASN A 128 1.68 6.71 6.82
N GLU A 129 0.70 6.32 7.63
CA GLU A 129 -0.12 7.25 8.39
C GLU A 129 0.68 8.02 9.46
N LEU A 130 1.61 7.34 10.14
CA LEU A 130 2.53 7.97 11.10
C LEU A 130 3.45 8.97 10.41
N LEU A 131 3.97 8.61 9.24
CA LEU A 131 4.83 9.47 8.46
C LEU A 131 4.10 10.74 8.02
N LYS A 132 2.86 10.62 7.54
CA LYS A 132 2.04 11.78 7.18
C LYS A 132 1.79 12.69 8.38
N LYS A 133 1.51 12.13 9.56
CA LYS A 133 1.37 12.93 10.79
C LYS A 133 2.66 13.68 11.12
N TRP A 134 3.82 13.04 10.98
CA TRP A 134 5.12 13.66 11.24
C TRP A 134 5.42 14.80 10.25
N VAL A 135 5.23 14.56 8.96
CA VAL A 135 5.40 15.58 7.90
C VAL A 135 4.43 16.75 8.07
N HIS A 136 3.17 16.48 8.40
CA HIS A 136 2.18 17.53 8.65
C HIS A 136 2.54 18.38 9.87
N LYS A 137 2.99 17.75 10.97
CA LYS A 137 3.44 18.45 12.18
C LYS A 137 4.66 19.35 11.91
N MET A 138 5.60 18.92 11.06
CA MET A 138 6.76 19.75 10.71
C MET A 138 6.41 20.95 9.81
N ARG A 139 5.34 20.85 9.01
CA ARG A 139 4.93 21.90 8.07
C ARG A 139 4.05 22.98 8.68
N VAL A 140 3.45 22.73 9.84
CA VAL A 140 2.61 23.69 10.58
C VAL A 140 3.22 23.86 11.98
N PRO A 141 4.21 24.77 12.16
CA PRO A 141 4.63 25.14 13.50
C PRO A 141 3.47 25.88 14.18
N ALA A 142 3.23 25.53 15.46
CA ALA A 142 2.24 26.18 16.32
C ALA A 142 2.58 27.65 16.56
#